data_AF-A0A2D4YXU6-F1
#
_entry.id   AF-A0A2D4YXU6-F1
#
_cell.length_a   1.000
_cell.length_b   1.000
_cell.length_c   1.000
_cell.angle_alpha   90.00
_cell.angle_beta   90.00
_cell.angle_gamma   90.00
#
_symmetry.space_group_name_H-M   'P 1'
#
loop_
_entity.id
_entity.type
_entity.pdbx_description
1 polymer ?
#
loop_
_entity_poly.entity_id
_entity_poly.type
_entity_poly.pdbx_seq_one_letter_code
_entity_poly.pdbx_strand_id
1 'polypeptide(L)'
;MVNASLNWASIVGIILFSWGVFAGVLAIPQIIFNLQKRSDITPTVTGKTLLIIFQGLGRLIALPLCGLILFFQGWRLDPILQFGQFLLAIGIVFESSTSIMSDYQKWRVRTGRAAE
;
A
#
# COMPACT_ATOMS: atom_id res chain seq x y z
N MET A 1 23.59 17.93 -10.82
CA MET A 1 22.96 18.86 -9.86
C MET A 1 21.53 18.38 -9.64
N VAL A 2 21.18 17.92 -8.44
CA VAL A 2 19.78 17.61 -8.10
C VAL A 2 19.15 18.93 -7.71
N ASN A 3 18.15 19.38 -8.47
CA ASN A 3 17.40 20.56 -8.07
C ASN A 3 16.42 20.12 -6.97
N ALA A 4 16.84 20.23 -5.71
CA ALA A 4 16.02 19.92 -4.54
C ALA A 4 14.90 20.97 -4.29
N SER A 5 14.63 21.83 -5.28
CA SER A 5 13.41 22.64 -5.29
C SER A 5 12.21 21.70 -5.22
N LEU A 6 11.37 21.90 -4.22
CA LEU A 6 10.14 21.15 -3.96
C LEU A 6 9.19 21.34 -5.16
N ASN A 7 9.31 20.44 -6.14
CA ASN A 7 8.43 20.44 -7.29
C ASN A 7 7.23 19.54 -7.02
N TRP A 8 6.26 19.60 -7.92
CA TRP A 8 5.01 18.91 -7.79
C TRP A 8 5.16 17.37 -7.75
N ALA A 9 6.03 16.82 -8.58
CA ALA A 9 6.38 15.39 -8.58
C ALA A 9 7.07 14.95 -7.27
N SER A 10 7.85 15.82 -6.63
CA SER A 10 8.46 15.55 -5.32
C SER A 10 7.42 15.48 -4.21
N ILE A 11 6.37 16.31 -4.25
CA ILE A 11 5.23 16.25 -3.31
C ILE A 11 4.50 14.91 -3.45
N VAL A 12 4.20 14.50 -4.68
CA VAL A 12 3.57 13.20 -4.97
C VAL A 12 4.45 12.04 -4.48
N GLY A 13 5.76 12.14 -4.69
CA GLY A 13 6.73 11.14 -4.23
C GLY A 13 6.71 10.96 -2.71
N ILE A 14 6.65 12.05 -1.95
CA ILE A 14 6.54 12.01 -0.48
C ILE A 14 5.22 11.37 -0.06
N ILE A 15 4.09 11.75 -0.66
CA ILE A 15 2.78 11.17 -0.36
C ILE A 15 2.78 9.66 -0.61
N LEU A 16 3.31 9.22 -1.75
CA LEU A 16 3.42 7.80 -2.09
C LEU A 16 4.33 7.04 -1.12
N PHE A 17 5.43 7.65 -0.71
CA PHE A 17 6.34 7.05 0.27
C PHE A 17 5.65 6.86 1.61
N SER A 18 5.07 7.93 2.17
CA SER A 18 4.36 7.89 3.45
C SER A 18 3.18 6.91 3.41
N TRP A 19 2.40 6.92 2.33
CA TRP A 19 1.28 6.00 2.15
C TRP A 19 1.74 4.55 2.01
N GLY A 20 2.78 4.28 1.23
CA GLY A 20 3.33 2.94 1.05
C GLY A 20 3.83 2.33 2.36
N VAL A 21 4.55 3.12 3.16
CA VAL A 21 5.00 2.68 4.50
C VAL A 21 3.81 2.39 5.41
N PHE A 22 2.85 3.32 5.49
CA PHE A 22 1.65 3.15 6.33
C PHE A 22 0.82 1.92 5.92
N ALA A 23 0.48 1.81 4.63
CA ALA A 23 -0.31 0.71 4.09
C ALA A 23 0.42 -0.64 4.17
N GLY A 24 1.75 -0.64 4.00
CA GLY A 24 2.60 -1.82 4.16
C GLY A 24 2.62 -2.33 5.60
N VAL A 25 2.76 -1.43 6.59
CA VAL A 25 2.73 -1.80 8.01
C VAL A 25 1.38 -2.39 8.41
N LEU A 26 0.27 -1.84 7.88
CA LEU A 26 -1.08 -2.38 8.11
C LEU A 26 -1.30 -3.78 7.53
N ALA A 27 -0.47 -4.25 6.59
CA ALA A 27 -0.55 -5.62 6.10
C ALA A 27 -0.05 -6.64 7.15
N ILE A 28 0.81 -6.25 8.09
CA ILE A 28 1.37 -7.12 9.14
C ILE A 28 0.27 -7.68 10.06
N PRO A 29 -0.59 -6.88 10.72
CA PRO A 29 -1.67 -7.41 11.54
C PRO A 29 -2.67 -8.24 10.73
N GLN A 30 -2.86 -7.93 9.44
CA GLN A 30 -3.72 -8.70 8.55
C GLN A 30 -3.17 -10.11 8.27
N ILE A 31 -1.85 -10.25 8.08
CA ILE A 31 -1.19 -11.55 7.90
C ILE A 31 -1.25 -12.35 9.20
N ILE A 32 -0.88 -11.73 10.32
CA ILE A 32 -0.89 -12.37 11.65
C ILE A 32 -2.28 -12.91 11.97
N PHE A 33 -3.33 -12.12 11.78
CA PHE A 33 -4.70 -12.54 12.08
C PHE A 33 -5.19 -13.68 11.17
N ASN A 34 -4.83 -13.68 9.89
CA ASN A 34 -5.21 -14.78 8.99
C ASN A 34 -4.47 -16.08 9.31
N LEU A 35 -3.21 -16.01 9.73
CA LEU A 35 -2.40 -17.17 10.11
C LEU A 35 -2.76 -17.73 11.49
N GLN A 36 -2.99 -16.88 12.49
CA GLN A 36 -3.26 -17.30 13.88
C GLN A 36 -4.59 -18.04 14.05
N LYS A 37 -5.59 -17.76 13.21
CA LYS A 37 -6.95 -18.28 13.39
C LYS A 37 -7.25 -19.57 12.62
N ARG A 38 -6.40 -19.99 11.68
CA ARG A 38 -6.62 -21.23 10.90
C ARG A 38 -5.37 -22.11 10.91
N SER A 39 -5.37 -23.09 11.80
CA SER A 39 -4.47 -24.25 11.76
C SER A 39 -4.87 -25.29 10.70
N ASP A 40 -5.83 -24.97 9.82
CA ASP A 40 -6.29 -25.84 8.74
C ASP A 40 -5.62 -25.46 7.42
N ILE A 41 -4.86 -26.40 6.84
CA ILE A 41 -4.08 -26.28 5.60
C ILE A 41 -5.00 -26.34 4.36
N THR A 42 -6.12 -25.61 4.36
CA THR A 42 -7.02 -25.58 3.21
C THR A 42 -6.39 -24.77 2.07
N PRO A 43 -6.31 -25.29 0.83
CA PRO A 43 -5.59 -24.66 -0.28
C PRO A 43 -6.09 -23.24 -0.62
N THR A 44 -7.36 -22.95 -0.36
CA THR A 44 -7.96 -21.62 -0.58
C THR A 44 -7.50 -20.57 0.43
N VAL A 45 -7.02 -20.97 1.62
CA VAL A 45 -6.49 -20.07 2.64
C VAL A 45 -5.02 -19.76 2.34
N THR A 46 -4.24 -20.77 1.98
CA THR A 46 -2.82 -20.61 1.61
C THR A 46 -2.63 -19.65 0.45
N GLY A 47 -3.43 -19.80 -0.61
CA GLY A 47 -3.35 -18.89 -1.77
C GLY A 47 -3.68 -17.43 -1.42
N LYS A 48 -4.70 -17.20 -0.58
CA LYS A 48 -5.07 -15.85 -0.14
C LYS A 48 -4.00 -15.21 0.73
N THR A 49 -3.43 -15.96 1.67
CA THR A 49 -2.35 -15.46 2.53
C THR A 49 -1.11 -15.11 1.73
N LEU A 50 -0.73 -15.94 0.74
CA LEU A 50 0.39 -15.65 -0.15
C LEU A 50 0.20 -14.34 -0.92
N LEU A 51 -1.01 -14.10 -1.45
CA LEU A 51 -1.34 -12.85 -2.14
C LEU A 51 -1.31 -11.64 -1.20
N ILE A 52 -1.78 -11.77 0.04
CA ILE A 52 -1.73 -10.68 1.04
C ILE A 52 -0.27 -10.37 1.40
N ILE A 53 0.58 -11.38 1.55
CA ILE A 53 2.02 -11.19 1.79
C ILE A 53 2.67 -10.48 0.60
N PHE A 54 2.39 -10.94 -0.62
CA PHE A 54 2.91 -10.33 -1.84
C PHE A 54 2.45 -8.87 -1.98
N GLN A 55 1.16 -8.60 -1.74
CA GLN A 55 0.58 -7.26 -1.79
C GLN A 55 1.17 -6.36 -0.68
N GLY A 56 1.35 -6.88 0.53
CA GLY A 56 1.96 -6.18 1.65
C GLY A 56 3.42 -5.81 1.37
N LEU A 57 4.21 -6.74 0.84
CA LEU A 57 5.59 -6.49 0.41
C LEU A 57 5.66 -5.47 -0.73
N GLY A 58 4.77 -5.59 -1.72
CA GLY A 58 4.65 -4.62 -2.81
C GLY A 58 4.36 -3.21 -2.28
N ARG A 59 3.44 -3.09 -1.31
CA ARG A 59 3.12 -1.81 -0.66
C ARG A 59 4.27 -1.25 0.18
N LEU A 60 5.00 -2.11 0.91
CA LEU A 60 6.07 -1.68 1.80
C LEU A 60 7.39 -1.36 1.07
N ILE A 61 7.63 -1.97 -0.08
CA ILE A 61 8.91 -1.85 -0.81
C ILE A 61 8.74 -1.05 -2.10
N ALA A 62 7.86 -1.49 -3.01
CA ALA A 62 7.78 -0.90 -4.35
C ALA A 62 7.23 0.53 -4.34
N LEU A 63 6.22 0.80 -3.52
CA LEU A 63 5.60 2.12 -3.39
C LEU A 63 6.56 3.17 -2.79
N PRO A 64 7.27 2.90 -1.68
CA PRO A 64 8.30 3.79 -1.16
C PRO A 64 9.46 4.01 -2.12
N LEU A 65 9.94 2.98 -2.81
CA LEU A 65 11.00 3.15 -3.82
C LEU A 65 10.53 4.04 -4.98
N CYS A 66 9.30 3.84 -5.47
CA CYS A 66 8.72 4.69 -6.50
C CYS A 66 8.61 6.15 -6.04
N GLY A 67 8.17 6.37 -4.79
CA GLY A 67 8.09 7.70 -4.17
C GLY A 67 9.46 8.38 -4.05
N LEU A 68 10.50 7.65 -3.65
CA LEU A 68 11.87 8.16 -3.57
C LEU A 68 12.44 8.52 -4.94
N ILE A 69 12.20 7.69 -5.96
CA ILE A 69 12.63 7.98 -7.34
C ILE A 69 11.95 9.27 -7.83
N LEU A 70 10.65 9.40 -7.61
CA LEU A 70 9.89 10.62 -7.91
C LEU A 70 10.43 11.84 -7.16
N PHE A 71 10.80 11.68 -5.89
CA PHE A 71 11.35 12.76 -5.08
C PHE A 71 12.67 13.30 -5.65
N PHE A 72 13.62 12.41 -5.97
CA PHE A 72 14.95 12.80 -6.45
C PHE A 72 15.01 13.14 -7.94
N GLN A 73 14.17 12.52 -8.78
CA GLN A 73 14.23 12.64 -10.24
C GLN A 73 13.00 13.31 -10.87
N GLY A 74 11.98 13.66 -10.06
CA GLY A 74 10.72 14.26 -10.53
C GLY A 74 10.91 15.54 -11.35
N TRP A 75 11.96 16.30 -11.08
CA TRP A 75 12.28 17.56 -11.77
C TRP A 75 12.71 17.37 -13.24
N ARG A 76 13.04 16.14 -13.66
CA ARG A 76 13.41 15.81 -15.04
C ARG A 76 12.24 15.30 -15.88
N LEU A 77 11.10 15.00 -15.25
CA LEU A 77 9.91 14.57 -15.99
C LEU A 77 9.24 15.77 -16.67
N ASP A 78 8.76 15.55 -17.88
CA ASP A 78 7.93 16.53 -18.58
C ASP A 78 6.63 16.81 -17.79
N PRO A 79 6.08 18.04 -17.86
CA PRO A 79 4.90 18.41 -17.07
C PRO A 79 3.70 17.47 -17.24
N ILE A 80 3.45 16.96 -18.45
CA ILE A 80 2.36 16.02 -18.72
C ILE A 80 2.59 14.66 -18.07
N LEU A 81 3.85 14.21 -17.97
CA LEU A 81 4.20 12.94 -17.33
C LEU A 81 4.13 13.05 -15.80
N GLN A 82 4.48 14.22 -15.23
CA GLN A 82 4.26 14.49 -13.82
C GLN A 82 2.77 14.42 -13.46
N PHE A 83 1.91 14.96 -14.34
CA PHE A 83 0.46 14.85 -14.18
C PHE A 83 -0.05 13.41 -14.36
N GLY A 84 0.47 12.64 -15.32
CA GLY A 84 0.13 11.22 -15.44
C GLY A 84 0.47 10.44 -14.17
N GLN A 85 1.64 10.70 -13.60
CA GLN A 85 2.11 10.04 -12.39
C GLN A 85 1.29 10.45 -11.15
N PHE A 86 0.77 11.66 -11.12
CA PHE A 86 -0.19 12.08 -10.12
C PHE A 86 -1.47 11.24 -10.12
N LEU A 87 -2.07 11.09 -11.30
CA LEU A 87 -3.35 10.39 -11.45
C LEU A 87 -3.19 8.92 -11.05
N LEU A 88 -2.07 8.31 -11.43
CA LEU A 88 -1.71 6.97 -11.00
C LEU A 88 -1.51 6.89 -9.48
N ALA A 89 -0.80 7.86 -8.88
CA ALA A 89 -0.60 7.90 -7.44
C ALA A 89 -1.93 7.99 -6.68
N ILE A 90 -2.83 8.86 -7.12
CA ILE A 90 -4.19 8.97 -6.58
C ILE A 90 -4.94 7.64 -6.71
N GLY A 91 -4.93 7.02 -7.89
CA GLY A 91 -5.60 5.74 -8.14
C GLY A 91 -5.12 4.65 -7.19
N ILE A 92 -3.81 4.56 -6.95
CA ILE A 92 -3.22 3.60 -6.02
C ILE A 92 -3.65 3.88 -4.58
N VAL A 93 -3.69 5.15 -4.15
CA VAL A 93 -4.15 5.52 -2.81
C VAL A 93 -5.62 5.14 -2.61
N PHE A 94 -6.48 5.38 -3.60
CA PHE A 94 -7.90 5.01 -3.52
C PHE A 94 -8.11 3.49 -3.51
N GLU A 95 -7.45 2.73 -4.38
CA GLU A 95 -7.49 1.26 -4.38
C GLU A 95 -7.01 0.71 -3.04
N SER A 96 -5.87 1.19 -2.57
CA SER A 96 -5.29 0.75 -1.31
C SER A 96 -6.18 1.08 -0.12
N SER A 97 -6.80 2.26 -0.09
CA SER A 97 -7.69 2.70 0.99
C SER A 97 -8.95 1.83 1.06
N THR A 98 -9.58 1.56 -0.09
CA THR A 98 -10.79 0.74 -0.15
C THR A 98 -10.51 -0.72 0.21
N SER A 99 -9.38 -1.27 -0.25
CA SER A 99 -8.88 -2.58 0.14
C SER A 99 -8.71 -2.69 1.66
N ILE A 100 -7.96 -1.75 2.28
CA ILE A 100 -7.72 -1.73 3.73
C ILE A 100 -9.03 -1.59 4.52
N MET A 101 -9.93 -0.70 4.09
CA MET A 101 -11.23 -0.51 4.73
C MET A 101 -12.06 -1.80 4.70
N SER A 102 -12.10 -2.50 3.56
CA SER A 102 -12.83 -3.76 3.42
C SER A 102 -12.29 -4.84 4.35
N ASP A 103 -10.97 -4.88 4.55
CA ASP A 103 -10.32 -5.86 5.42
C ASP A 103 -10.52 -5.52 6.90
N TYR A 104 -10.50 -4.23 7.24
CA TYR A 104 -10.85 -3.73 8.57
C TYR A 104 -12.30 -4.06 8.94
N GLN A 105 -13.26 -3.88 8.03
CA GLN A 105 -14.66 -4.24 8.27
C GLN A 105 -14.84 -5.75 8.50
N LYS A 106 -14.19 -6.58 7.67
CA LYS A 106 -14.18 -8.05 7.86
C LYS A 106 -13.58 -8.42 9.22
N TRP A 107 -12.53 -7.72 9.65
CA TRP A 107 -11.95 -7.93 10.97
C TRP A 107 -12.94 -7.58 12.08
N ARG A 108 -13.58 -6.40 12.02
CA ARG A 108 -14.55 -5.95 13.03
C ARG A 108 -15.75 -6.90 13.17
N VAL A 109 -16.33 -7.35 12.06
CA VAL A 109 -17.47 -8.29 12.06
C VAL A 109 -17.08 -9.65 12.65
N ARG A 110 -15.84 -10.10 12.46
CA ARG A 110 -15.35 -11.38 13.01
C ARG A 110 -15.06 -11.35 14.51
N THR A 111 -14.71 -10.18 15.05
CA THR A 111 -14.51 -9.99 16.50
C THR A 111 -15.86 -9.93 17.23
N GLY A 112 -16.89 -9.33 16.62
CA GLY A 112 -18.24 -9.26 17.21
C GLY A 112 -18.90 -10.62 17.46
N ARG A 113 -18.66 -11.62 16.60
CA ARG A 113 -19.22 -12.99 16.73
C ARG A 113 -18.48 -13.91 17.71
N ALA A 114 -17.38 -13.47 18.31
CA ALA A 114 -16.64 -14.26 19.32
C ALA A 114 -17.07 -13.91 20.76
N ALA A 115 -17.94 -12.91 20.93
CA ALA A 115 -18.44 -12.42 22.21
C ALA A 115 -19.92 -12.77 22.47
N GLU A 116 -20.56 -13.48 21.54
CA GLU A 116 -21.89 -14.10 21.67
C GLU A 116 -21.73 -15.62 21.82
#